data_AF-A0A7J9FSS9-F1
#
_entry.id   AF-A0A7J9FSS9-F1
#
_cell.length_a   1.000
_cell.length_b   1.000
_cell.length_c   1.000
_cell.angle_alpha   90.00
_cell.angle_beta   90.00
_cell.angle_gamma   90.00
#
_symmetry.space_group_name_H-M   'P 1'
#
loop_
_entity.id
_entity.type
_entity.pdbx_description
1 polymer ?
#
loop_
_entity_poly.entity_id
_entity_poly.type
_entity_poly.pdbx_seq_one_letter_code
_entity_poly.pdbx_strand_id
1 'polypeptide(L)'
;MSLSDFLNDDKSSSFSYLDLEPLFQCCHLSKLKLIGPIKEYPHRSHHVLKFLPPSIAKLTLRFSELTHDPMGVLEKLPCLTVLNLQGFAYDGRKMICSANGFPQLDSLCMDYAKNLEEWEIEEGAMPCLRNSELRFILKLEMLPE
;
A
#
# COMPACT_ATOMS: atom_id res chain seq x y z
N MET A 1 -0.14 41.95 -19.82
CA MET A 1 0.69 40.88 -19.22
C MET A 1 1.69 41.58 -18.32
N SER A 2 1.48 41.51 -17.00
CA SER A 2 2.31 42.18 -16.01
C SER A 2 3.18 41.14 -15.30
N LEU A 3 4.41 41.55 -14.97
CA LEU A 3 5.43 40.78 -14.24
C LEU A 3 5.02 40.43 -12.78
N SER A 4 3.80 40.76 -12.36
CA SER A 4 3.23 40.42 -11.05
C SER A 4 2.72 38.97 -10.95
N ASP A 5 2.57 38.27 -12.07
CA ASP A 5 1.99 36.91 -12.07
C ASP A 5 3.04 35.81 -11.79
N PHE A 6 4.32 36.17 -11.60
CA PHE A 6 5.43 35.23 -11.36
C PHE A 6 5.94 35.19 -9.91
N LEU A 7 5.30 35.91 -8.98
CA LEU A 7 5.72 35.91 -7.58
C LEU A 7 4.53 35.60 -6.66
N ASN A 8 4.17 34.32 -6.62
CA ASN A 8 3.74 33.72 -5.37
C ASN A 8 4.48 32.39 -5.19
N ASP A 9 5.41 32.47 -4.24
CA ASP A 9 6.37 31.47 -3.81
C ASP A 9 5.61 30.37 -3.05
N ASP A 10 5.23 29.29 -3.73
CA ASP A 10 4.91 28.03 -3.05
C ASP A 10 6.13 27.12 -3.15
N LYS A 11 6.98 27.20 -2.13
CA LYS A 11 8.01 26.20 -1.85
C LYS A 11 7.33 24.89 -1.43
N SER A 12 6.79 24.17 -2.39
CA SER A 12 6.43 22.77 -2.24
C SER A 12 7.40 21.93 -3.06
N SER A 13 8.36 21.35 -2.34
CA SER A 13 9.37 20.40 -2.78
C SER A 13 8.90 19.55 -3.96
N SER A 14 9.59 19.66 -5.10
CA SER A 14 9.29 18.89 -6.31
C SER A 14 9.62 17.41 -6.10
N PHE A 15 8.77 16.68 -5.39
CA PHE A 15 8.73 15.23 -5.49
C PHE A 15 7.86 14.89 -6.71
N SER A 16 8.52 14.47 -7.79
CA SER A 16 7.88 13.96 -9.00
C SER A 16 6.94 12.83 -8.62
N TYR A 17 5.69 12.92 -9.06
CA TYR A 17 4.65 11.94 -8.81
C TYR A 17 5.05 10.58 -9.38
N LEU A 18 4.87 9.50 -8.61
CA LEU A 18 5.03 8.13 -9.10
C LEU A 18 3.78 7.77 -9.91
N ASP A 19 3.89 7.88 -11.23
CA ASP A 19 2.86 7.40 -12.14
C ASP A 19 3.00 5.88 -12.30
N LEU A 20 2.02 5.15 -11.76
CA LEU A 20 1.96 3.69 -11.86
C LEU A 20 1.14 3.21 -13.05
N GLU A 21 0.46 4.09 -13.80
CA GLU A 21 -0.33 3.73 -14.98
C GLU A 21 0.40 2.83 -15.98
N PRO A 22 1.69 3.08 -16.31
CA PRO A 22 2.44 2.24 -17.25
C PRO A 22 2.59 0.78 -16.78
N LEU A 23 2.54 0.53 -15.48
CA LEU A 23 2.74 -0.81 -14.92
C LEU A 23 1.58 -1.75 -15.19
N PHE A 24 0.38 -1.23 -15.45
CA PHE A 24 -0.82 -2.03 -15.67
C PHE A 24 -0.65 -3.01 -16.84
N GLN A 25 0.16 -2.65 -17.84
CA GLN A 25 0.43 -3.47 -19.02
C GLN A 25 1.59 -4.46 -18.83
N CYS A 26 2.33 -4.39 -17.73
CA CYS A 26 3.51 -5.23 -17.48
C CYS A 26 3.13 -6.62 -16.97
N CYS A 27 2.48 -7.43 -17.82
CA CYS A 27 1.94 -8.76 -17.48
C CYS A 27 3.01 -9.83 -17.12
N HIS A 28 4.29 -9.54 -17.31
CA HIS A 28 5.39 -10.41 -16.91
C HIS A 28 6.04 -9.98 -15.58
N LEU A 29 5.65 -8.84 -15.04
CA LEU A 29 6.21 -8.31 -13.81
C LEU A 29 5.62 -9.10 -12.63
N SER A 30 6.44 -9.94 -12.00
CA SER A 30 6.05 -10.77 -10.87
C SER A 30 6.58 -10.27 -9.53
N LYS A 31 7.59 -9.40 -9.53
CA LYS A 31 8.19 -8.83 -8.33
C LYS A 31 8.33 -7.33 -8.50
N LEU A 32 7.79 -6.56 -7.57
CA LEU A 32 7.88 -5.12 -7.58
C LEU A 32 8.25 -4.60 -6.20
N LYS A 33 9.20 -3.68 -6.17
CA LYS A 33 9.59 -2.95 -4.97
C LYS A 33 9.48 -1.46 -5.24
N LEU A 34 8.62 -0.78 -4.50
CA LEU A 34 8.45 0.67 -4.53
C LEU A 34 9.06 1.24 -3.25
N ILE A 35 9.90 2.26 -3.40
CA ILE A 35 10.58 2.91 -2.27
C ILE A 35 10.33 4.40 -2.35
N GLY A 36 9.95 4.98 -1.23
CA GLY A 36 9.67 6.40 -1.08
C GLY A 36 8.17 6.73 -1.15
N PRO A 37 7.80 7.99 -0.81
CA PRO A 37 6.41 8.37 -0.60
C PRO A 37 5.58 8.21 -1.87
N ILE A 38 4.38 7.64 -1.72
CA ILE A 38 3.41 7.51 -2.81
C ILE A 38 2.28 8.50 -2.52
N LYS A 39 2.22 9.58 -3.28
CA LYS A 39 1.17 10.61 -3.11
C LYS A 39 -0.20 10.04 -3.48
N GLU A 40 -1.09 10.00 -2.50
CA GLU A 40 -2.50 9.69 -2.71
C GLU A 40 -3.26 10.98 -3.06
N TYR A 41 -4.14 10.92 -4.07
CA TYR A 41 -4.93 12.07 -4.47
C TYR A 41 -6.16 12.15 -3.55
N PRO A 42 -6.34 13.22 -2.75
CA PRO A 42 -7.44 13.35 -1.78
C PRO A 42 -8.85 13.39 -2.41
N HIS A 43 -8.95 13.48 -3.75
CA HIS A 43 -10.21 13.58 -4.48
C HIS A 43 -10.40 12.53 -5.58
N ARG A 44 -9.48 11.56 -5.75
CA ARG A 44 -9.70 10.43 -6.67
C ARG A 44 -10.21 9.23 -5.89
N SER A 45 -11.35 8.70 -6.31
CA SER A 45 -12.03 7.53 -5.73
C SER A 45 -11.24 6.21 -5.82
N HIS A 46 -10.07 6.19 -6.48
CA HIS A 46 -9.34 4.97 -6.71
C HIS A 46 -7.89 5.07 -6.22
N HIS A 47 -7.49 4.09 -5.41
CA HIS A 47 -6.15 3.94 -4.88
C HIS A 47 -5.12 3.84 -6.03
N VAL A 48 -3.98 4.53 -5.89
CA VAL A 48 -2.90 4.57 -6.91
C VAL A 48 -2.35 3.17 -7.26
N LEU A 49 -2.40 2.24 -6.30
CA LEU A 49 -2.01 0.84 -6.50
C LEU A 49 -2.93 0.04 -7.43
N LYS A 50 -4.06 0.60 -7.90
CA LYS A 50 -4.96 -0.08 -8.85
C LYS A 50 -4.28 -0.42 -10.18
N PHE A 51 -3.18 0.25 -10.50
CA PHE A 51 -2.41 0.04 -11.71
C PHE A 51 -1.35 -1.05 -11.57
N LEU A 52 -1.28 -1.72 -10.42
CA LEU A 52 -0.41 -2.88 -10.26
C LEU A 52 -0.85 -4.02 -11.20
N PRO A 53 0.07 -4.63 -11.95
CA PRO A 53 -0.29 -5.72 -12.85
C PRO A 53 -0.75 -6.96 -12.06
N PRO A 54 -1.70 -7.74 -12.58
CA PRO A 54 -2.26 -8.91 -11.87
C PRO A 54 -1.24 -10.05 -11.69
N SER A 55 -0.15 -10.04 -12.46
CA SER A 55 0.96 -11.01 -12.37
C SER A 55 1.86 -10.84 -11.15
N ILE A 56 1.68 -9.77 -10.37
CA ILE A 56 2.51 -9.50 -9.20
C ILE A 56 2.34 -10.61 -8.16
N ALA A 57 3.44 -11.31 -7.90
CA ALA A 57 3.55 -12.35 -6.90
C ALA A 57 4.24 -11.85 -5.63
N LYS A 58 5.18 -10.91 -5.74
CA LYS A 58 5.84 -10.28 -4.59
C LYS A 58 5.78 -8.77 -4.70
N LEU A 59 5.15 -8.14 -3.73
CA LEU A 59 5.12 -6.68 -3.59
C LEU A 59 5.89 -6.26 -2.35
N THR A 60 6.68 -5.19 -2.48
CA THR A 60 7.31 -4.52 -1.35
C THR A 60 7.08 -3.03 -1.48
N LEU A 61 6.37 -2.45 -0.51
CA LEU A 61 6.19 -1.02 -0.35
C LEU A 61 7.07 -0.59 0.82
N ARG A 62 7.95 0.40 0.61
CA ARG A 62 8.85 0.88 1.65
C ARG A 62 8.86 2.40 1.71
N PHE A 63 8.69 2.99 2.90
CA PHE A 63 8.59 4.45 3.05
C PHE A 63 7.51 5.06 2.14
N SER A 64 6.43 4.31 1.89
CA SER A 64 5.36 4.71 0.97
C SER A 64 4.36 5.67 1.58
N GLU A 65 4.26 5.75 2.91
CA GLU A 65 3.45 6.73 3.64
C GLU A 65 1.97 6.75 3.18
N LEU A 66 1.41 5.59 2.84
CA LEU A 66 0.02 5.48 2.41
C LEU A 66 -0.92 5.79 3.57
N THR A 67 -1.92 6.63 3.34
CA THR A 67 -2.90 7.06 4.36
C THR A 67 -4.26 6.38 4.17
N HIS A 68 -4.57 5.93 2.95
CA HIS A 68 -5.73 5.10 2.67
C HIS A 68 -5.35 3.62 2.77
N ASP A 69 -6.31 2.79 3.16
CA ASP A 69 -6.11 1.35 3.31
C ASP A 69 -5.73 0.71 1.96
N PRO A 70 -4.52 0.15 1.82
CA PRO A 70 -4.11 -0.49 0.58
C PRO A 70 -4.75 -1.87 0.38
N MET A 71 -5.28 -2.49 1.43
CA MET A 71 -5.76 -3.89 1.39
C MET A 71 -6.88 -4.08 0.38
N GLY A 72 -7.83 -3.13 0.28
CA GLY A 72 -8.94 -3.20 -0.68
C GLY A 72 -8.54 -3.25 -2.17
N VAL A 73 -7.27 -2.97 -2.49
CA VAL A 73 -6.70 -3.20 -3.84
C VAL A 73 -5.75 -4.39 -3.85
N LEU A 74 -4.88 -4.50 -2.86
CA LEU A 74 -3.86 -5.55 -2.81
C LEU A 74 -4.46 -6.95 -2.66
N GLU A 75 -5.57 -7.09 -1.94
CA GLU A 75 -6.25 -8.36 -1.71
C GLU A 75 -6.82 -8.98 -3.00
N LYS A 76 -7.03 -8.16 -4.03
CA LYS A 76 -7.59 -8.56 -5.33
C LYS A 76 -6.52 -9.02 -6.30
N LEU A 77 -5.23 -8.92 -5.96
CA LEU A 77 -4.14 -9.37 -6.81
C LEU A 77 -4.07 -10.91 -6.78
N PRO A 78 -4.41 -11.60 -7.89
CA PRO A 78 -4.67 -13.04 -7.87
C PRO A 78 -3.41 -13.87 -7.63
N CYS A 79 -2.23 -13.36 -8.00
CA CYS A 79 -0.96 -14.05 -7.87
C CYS A 79 -0.16 -13.64 -6.63
N LEU A 80 -0.64 -12.70 -5.82
CA LEU A 80 0.14 -12.12 -4.72
C LEU A 80 0.37 -13.17 -3.62
N THR A 81 1.62 -13.57 -3.45
CA THR A 81 2.08 -14.57 -2.47
C THR A 81 2.90 -13.94 -1.34
N VAL A 82 3.59 -12.82 -1.62
CA VAL A 82 4.42 -12.13 -0.63
C VAL A 82 4.10 -10.64 -0.63
N LEU A 83 3.69 -10.13 0.53
CA LEU A 83 3.45 -8.71 0.76
C LEU A 83 4.35 -8.18 1.87
N ASN A 84 5.15 -7.16 1.56
CA ASN A 84 5.98 -6.46 2.54
C ASN A 84 5.59 -4.98 2.60
N LEU A 85 5.15 -4.52 3.77
CA LEU A 85 4.86 -3.13 4.10
C LEU A 85 5.89 -2.64 5.11
N GLN A 86 6.94 -1.98 4.63
CA GLN A 86 8.16 -1.71 5.42
C GLN A 86 8.41 -0.22 5.65
N GLY A 87 8.98 0.13 6.80
CA GLY A 87 9.49 1.45 7.15
C GLY A 87 8.46 2.53 6.88
N PHE A 88 7.37 2.57 7.64
CA PHE A 88 6.31 3.58 7.46
C PHE A 88 5.64 3.49 6.07
N ALA A 89 5.45 2.29 5.54
CA ALA A 89 4.71 2.10 4.29
C ALA A 89 3.23 2.48 4.40
N TYR A 90 2.66 2.36 5.60
CA TYR A 90 1.30 2.76 5.92
C TYR A 90 1.30 3.67 7.15
N ASP A 91 0.59 4.80 7.04
CA ASP A 91 0.43 5.82 8.07
C ASP A 91 -1.05 6.08 8.41
N GLY A 92 -1.98 5.33 7.82
CA GLY A 92 -3.39 5.36 8.19
C GLY A 92 -3.68 4.64 9.52
N ARG A 93 -4.95 4.66 9.94
CA ARG A 93 -5.38 4.15 11.26
C ARG A 93 -6.03 2.77 11.24
N LYS A 94 -6.63 2.37 10.11
CA LYS A 94 -7.40 1.13 10.00
C LYS A 94 -7.04 0.36 8.74
N MET A 95 -6.85 -0.95 8.87
CA MET A 95 -6.79 -1.87 7.73
C MET A 95 -7.90 -2.90 7.83
N ILE A 96 -8.47 -3.28 6.69
CA ILE A 96 -9.47 -4.32 6.57
C ILE A 96 -9.03 -5.30 5.47
N CYS A 97 -8.88 -6.56 5.82
CA CYS A 97 -8.77 -7.65 4.86
C CYS A 97 -10.14 -8.29 4.70
N SER A 98 -10.77 -8.15 3.52
CA SER A 98 -12.12 -8.66 3.29
C SER A 98 -12.15 -10.19 3.14
N ALA A 99 -13.33 -10.77 3.40
CA ALA A 99 -13.57 -12.20 3.23
C ALA A 99 -13.23 -12.64 1.80
N ASN A 100 -12.51 -13.76 1.67
CA ASN A 100 -11.93 -14.26 0.42
C ASN A 100 -10.86 -13.36 -0.22
N GLY A 101 -10.46 -12.27 0.44
CA GLY A 101 -9.32 -11.46 0.06
C GLY A 101 -8.01 -12.24 0.21
N PHE A 102 -7.02 -11.91 -0.61
CA PHE A 102 -5.68 -12.52 -0.58
C PHE A 102 -5.68 -14.06 -0.73
N PRO A 103 -6.26 -14.61 -1.82
CA PRO A 103 -6.45 -16.05 -1.97
C PRO A 103 -5.15 -16.87 -1.98
N GLN A 104 -4.01 -16.26 -2.33
CA GLN A 104 -2.72 -16.93 -2.45
C GLN A 104 -1.63 -16.36 -1.53
N LEU A 105 -1.97 -15.43 -0.63
CA LEU A 105 -0.96 -14.79 0.20
C LEU A 105 -0.37 -15.80 1.20
N ASP A 106 0.93 -16.05 1.08
CA ASP A 106 1.70 -16.99 1.91
C ASP A 106 2.46 -16.26 3.01
N SER A 107 3.03 -15.09 2.69
CA SER A 107 3.90 -14.36 3.58
C SER A 107 3.54 -12.87 3.65
N LEU A 108 3.29 -12.38 4.87
CA LEU A 108 3.03 -10.98 5.17
C LEU A 108 4.06 -10.44 6.16
N CYS A 109 4.74 -9.37 5.78
CA CYS A 109 5.61 -8.61 6.67
C CYS A 109 5.12 -7.18 6.78
N MET A 110 4.93 -6.69 8.00
CA MET A 110 4.62 -5.28 8.26
C MET A 110 5.53 -4.75 9.37
N ASP A 111 6.20 -3.64 9.12
CA ASP A 111 7.02 -2.98 10.13
C ASP A 111 6.83 -1.45 10.17
N TYR A 112 6.96 -0.88 11.36
CA TYR A 112 6.86 0.55 11.64
C TYR A 112 5.51 1.20 11.22
N ALA A 113 4.40 0.49 11.37
CA ALA A 113 3.05 1.03 11.22
C ALA A 113 2.60 1.77 12.50
N LYS A 114 3.21 2.93 12.78
CA LYS A 114 3.06 3.67 14.06
C LYS A 114 1.64 4.16 14.35
N ASN A 115 0.83 4.34 13.30
CA ASN A 115 -0.51 4.94 13.38
C ASN A 115 -1.63 3.92 13.22
N LEU A 116 -1.31 2.66 12.93
CA LEU A 116 -2.29 1.59 12.81
C LEU A 116 -2.85 1.28 14.20
N GLU A 117 -4.14 1.55 14.37
CA GLU A 117 -4.90 1.38 15.61
C GLU A 117 -5.84 0.17 15.51
N GLU A 118 -6.43 -0.06 14.34
CA GLU A 118 -7.33 -1.17 14.07
C GLU A 118 -6.85 -2.01 12.88
N TRP A 119 -6.82 -3.33 13.05
CA TRP A 119 -6.62 -4.25 11.94
C TRP A 119 -7.66 -5.36 11.99
N GLU A 120 -8.56 -5.34 11.01
CA GLU A 120 -9.67 -6.26 10.87
C GLU A 120 -9.34 -7.30 9.79
N ILE A 121 -9.42 -8.58 10.14
CA ILE A 121 -9.29 -9.69 9.19
C ILE A 121 -10.63 -10.41 9.21
N GLU A 122 -11.40 -10.28 8.13
CA GLU A 122 -12.69 -10.96 8.02
C GLU A 122 -12.49 -12.48 7.86
N GLU A 123 -13.49 -13.26 8.30
CA GLU A 123 -13.44 -14.72 8.21
C GLU A 123 -13.19 -15.18 6.76
N GLY A 124 -12.20 -16.06 6.60
CA GLY A 124 -11.80 -16.58 5.29
C GLY A 124 -10.89 -15.64 4.47
N ALA A 125 -10.48 -14.49 5.00
CA ALA A 125 -9.39 -13.71 4.42
C ALA A 125 -8.04 -14.44 4.58
N MET A 126 -7.14 -14.25 3.61
CA MET A 126 -5.77 -14.80 3.64
C MET A 126 -5.67 -16.31 3.99
N PRO A 127 -6.46 -17.20 3.35
CA PRO A 127 -6.58 -18.60 3.76
C PRO A 127 -5.27 -19.41 3.61
N CYS A 128 -4.28 -18.88 2.87
CA CYS A 128 -3.01 -19.53 2.60
C CYS A 128 -1.84 -18.99 3.43
N LEU A 129 -2.09 -18.07 4.38
CA LEU A 129 -1.03 -17.38 5.11
C LEU A 129 -0.28 -18.35 6.03
N ARG A 130 1.05 -18.42 5.87
CA ARG A 130 1.93 -19.29 6.65
C ARG A 130 2.90 -18.50 7.51
N ASN A 131 3.33 -17.34 7.01
CA ASN A 131 4.31 -16.50 7.68
C ASN A 131 3.73 -15.10 7.86
N SER A 132 3.64 -14.66 9.11
CA SER A 132 3.30 -13.28 9.46
C SER A 132 4.39 -12.71 10.36
N GLU A 133 4.98 -11.60 9.95
CA GLU A 133 5.95 -10.87 10.77
C GLU A 133 5.47 -9.44 10.98
N LEU A 134 5.17 -9.10 12.23
CA LEU A 134 4.69 -7.79 12.64
C LEU A 134 5.68 -7.18 13.61
N ARG A 135 6.25 -6.02 13.27
CA ARG A 135 7.29 -5.36 14.07
C ARG A 135 6.97 -3.88 14.27
N PHE A 136 7.11 -3.40 15.50
CA PHE A 136 6.94 -1.97 15.83
C PHE A 136 5.56 -1.40 15.42
N ILE A 137 4.48 -2.16 15.62
CA ILE A 137 3.09 -1.71 15.44
C ILE A 137 2.54 -1.27 16.80
N LEU A 138 2.92 -0.05 17.21
CA LEU A 138 2.83 0.37 18.63
C LEU A 138 1.41 0.70 19.12
N LYS A 139 0.49 1.01 18.21
CA LYS A 139 -0.86 1.48 18.53
C LYS A 139 -1.95 0.44 18.33
N LEU A 140 -1.61 -0.73 17.77
CA LEU A 140 -2.58 -1.77 17.49
C LEU A 140 -3.01 -2.41 18.82
N GLU A 141 -4.25 -2.15 19.23
CA GLU A 141 -4.75 -2.54 20.56
C GLU A 141 -4.96 -4.05 20.68
N MET A 142 -5.34 -4.71 19.58
CA MET A 142 -5.49 -6.16 19.50
C MET A 142 -4.90 -6.67 18.20
N LEU A 143 -4.17 -7.79 18.28
CA LEU A 143 -3.81 -8.53 17.07
C LEU A 143 -5.08 -9.17 16.51
N PRO A 144 -5.30 -9.13 15.18
CA PRO A 144 -6.44 -9.79 14.57
C PRO A 144 -6.39 -11.30 14.85
N GLU A 145 -7.55 -11.87 15.18
CA GLU A 145 -7.75 -13.31 15.43
C GLU A 145 -7.73 -14.15 14.14
#